data_AF-A0A016V4L4-F1
#
_entry.id   AF-A0A016V4L4-F1
#
_cell.length_a   1.000
_cell.length_b   1.000
_cell.length_c   1.000
_cell.angle_alpha   90.00
_cell.angle_beta   90.00
_cell.angle_gamma   90.00
#
_symmetry.space_group_name_H-M   'P 1'
#
loop_
_entity.id
_entity.type
_entity.pdbx_description
1 polymer ?
#
loop_
_entity_poly.entity_id
_entity_poly.type
_entity_poly.pdbx_seq_one_letter_code
_entity_poly.pdbx_strand_id
1 'polypeptide(L)'
;MMNELAPELGRRKRAAWGAYKSIEDVVKKTKNTRLRAHFFNTTVLPALTYASETWALRKQDENVVSVIKRSIERVMLGGTRVRAGIRSSTLRQQSKIRDAAVYDKLSKIRWAGHVMRLDDHRWTRAVSDWT
;
A
#
# COMPACT_ATOMS: atom_id res chain seq x y z
N MET A 1 20.08 16.09 -1.18
CA MET A 1 19.60 14.81 -0.59
C MET A 1 18.68 14.12 -1.61
N MET A 2 19.23 13.42 -2.62
CA MET A 2 18.48 13.02 -3.83
C MET A 2 18.41 11.50 -4.11
N ASN A 3 18.96 10.64 -3.24
CA ASN A 3 19.21 9.23 -3.59
C ASN A 3 18.66 8.16 -2.61
N GLU A 4 17.78 8.51 -1.67
CA GLU A 4 17.32 7.52 -0.67
C GLU A 4 16.05 6.74 -1.04
N LEU A 5 15.35 7.14 -2.10
CA LEU A 5 14.05 6.55 -2.41
C LEU A 5 14.15 5.13 -2.99
N ALA A 6 15.12 4.88 -3.88
CA ALA A 6 15.32 3.54 -4.44
C ALA A 6 15.64 2.47 -3.37
N PRO A 7 16.59 2.69 -2.44
CA PRO A 7 16.82 1.73 -1.35
C PRO A 7 15.61 1.62 -0.41
N GLU A 8 14.87 2.71 -0.20
CA GLU A 8 13.64 2.70 0.60
C GLU A 8 12.53 1.86 -0.02
N LEU A 9 12.27 2.02 -1.32
CA LEU A 9 11.32 1.17 -2.06
C LEU A 9 11.73 -0.31 -2.00
N GLY A 10 13.04 -0.59 -2.02
CA GLY A 10 13.58 -1.93 -1.78
C GLY A 10 13.25 -2.49 -0.39
N ARG A 11 13.36 -1.66 0.66
CA ARG A 11 12.96 -2.02 2.04
C ARG A 11 11.44 -2.28 2.12
N ARG A 12 10.62 -1.42 1.54
CA ARG A 12 9.16 -1.53 1.53
C ARG A 12 8.67 -2.75 0.77
N LYS A 13 9.33 -3.08 -0.36
CA LYS A 13 9.10 -4.34 -1.07
C LYS A 13 9.29 -5.53 -0.14
N ARG A 14 10.42 -5.61 0.59
CA ARG A 14 10.69 -6.71 1.53
C ARG A 14 9.67 -6.75 2.67
N ALA A 15 9.32 -5.60 3.25
CA ALA A 15 8.33 -5.50 4.31
C ALA A 15 6.94 -5.99 3.85
N ALA A 16 6.49 -5.57 2.67
CA ALA A 16 5.21 -5.99 2.10
C ALA A 16 5.16 -7.51 1.84
N TRP A 17 6.24 -8.09 1.32
CA TRP A 17 6.34 -9.54 1.14
C TRP A 17 6.40 -10.30 2.47
N GLY A 18 7.09 -9.76 3.47
CA GLY A 18 7.09 -10.32 4.83
C GLY A 18 5.69 -10.31 5.45
N ALA A 19 4.97 -9.19 5.33
CA ALA A 19 3.59 -9.06 5.81
C ALA A 19 2.61 -9.98 5.08
N TYR A 20 2.82 -10.23 3.78
CA TYR A 20 2.03 -11.23 3.06
C TYR A 20 2.33 -12.64 3.56
N LYS A 21 3.61 -12.98 3.76
CA LYS A 21 4.04 -14.30 4.22
C LYS A 21 3.46 -14.66 5.59
N SER A 22 3.31 -13.67 6.48
CA SER A 22 2.70 -13.90 7.80
C SER A 22 1.20 -14.22 7.75
N ILE A 23 0.49 -13.83 6.68
CA ILE A 23 -0.94 -14.11 6.49
C ILE A 23 -1.23 -15.16 5.42
N GLU A 24 -0.19 -15.71 4.79
CA GLU A 24 -0.31 -16.51 3.58
C GLU A 24 -1.20 -17.75 3.78
N ASP A 25 -1.03 -18.46 4.89
CA ASP A 25 -1.81 -19.67 5.20
C ASP A 25 -3.30 -19.36 5.36
N VAL A 26 -3.63 -18.31 6.12
CA VAL A 26 -5.01 -17.84 6.31
C VAL A 26 -5.64 -17.42 4.98
N VAL A 27 -4.88 -16.67 4.17
CA VAL A 27 -5.34 -16.18 2.87
C VAL A 27 -5.52 -17.31 1.85
N LYS A 28 -4.72 -18.38 1.91
CA LYS A 28 -4.88 -19.57 1.06
C LYS A 28 -6.12 -20.39 1.44
N LYS A 29 -6.40 -20.54 2.74
CA LYS A 29 -7.58 -21.27 3.25
C LYS A 29 -8.89 -20.48 3.04
N THR A 30 -8.81 -19.16 2.95
CA THR A 30 -9.98 -18.30 2.77
C THR A 30 -10.52 -18.36 1.33
N LYS A 31 -11.73 -18.88 1.15
CA LYS A 31 -12.43 -18.89 -0.16
C LYS A 31 -13.03 -17.53 -0.55
N ASN A 32 -13.39 -16.69 0.43
CA ASN A 32 -14.05 -15.41 0.18
C ASN A 32 -13.06 -14.34 -0.30
N THR A 33 -13.13 -13.95 -1.57
CA THR A 33 -12.27 -12.94 -2.18
C THR A 33 -12.29 -11.59 -1.47
N ARG A 34 -13.44 -11.16 -0.92
CA ARG A 34 -13.54 -9.89 -0.18
C ARG A 34 -12.76 -9.93 1.13
N LEU A 35 -12.78 -11.07 1.83
CA LEU A 35 -12.05 -11.26 3.07
C LEU A 35 -10.53 -11.30 2.81
N ARG A 36 -10.11 -11.97 1.74
CA ARG A 36 -8.70 -11.95 1.29
C ARG A 36 -8.22 -10.53 0.97
N ALA A 37 -9.06 -9.74 0.28
CA ALA A 37 -8.79 -8.35 -0.01
C ALA A 37 -8.73 -7.47 1.25
N HIS A 38 -9.58 -7.75 2.23
CA HIS A 38 -9.55 -7.08 3.52
C HIS A 38 -8.21 -7.32 4.22
N PHE A 39 -7.76 -8.59 4.35
CA PHE A 39 -6.45 -8.91 4.92
C PHE A 39 -5.31 -8.21 4.18
N PHE A 40 -5.34 -8.21 2.85
CA PHE A 40 -4.35 -7.48 2.06
C PHE A 40 -4.31 -5.98 2.39
N ASN A 41 -5.49 -5.34 2.43
CA ASN A 41 -5.62 -3.91 2.69
C ASN A 41 -5.21 -3.53 4.13
N THR A 42 -5.31 -4.45 5.09
CA THR A 42 -4.98 -4.18 6.51
C THR A 42 -3.54 -4.51 6.88
N THR A 43 -2.89 -5.46 6.21
CA THR A 43 -1.51 -5.86 6.57
C THR A 43 -0.47 -5.49 5.52
N VAL A 44 -0.70 -5.83 4.26
CA VAL A 44 0.28 -5.66 3.18
C VAL A 44 0.34 -4.21 2.72
N LEU A 45 -0.82 -3.57 2.57
CA LEU A 45 -0.90 -2.20 2.07
C LEU A 45 -0.20 -1.20 3.00
N PRO A 46 -0.41 -1.22 4.34
CA PRO A 46 0.32 -0.34 5.24
C PRO A 46 1.84 -0.61 5.26
N ALA A 47 2.26 -1.88 5.19
CA ALA A 47 3.70 -2.21 5.14
C ALA A 47 4.38 -1.67 3.87
N LEU A 48 3.64 -1.64 2.76
CA LEU A 48 4.12 -1.13 1.47
C LEU A 48 4.14 0.41 1.40
N THR A 49 3.16 1.09 1.98
CA THR A 49 3.02 2.56 1.91
C THR A 49 3.46 3.27 3.19
N TYR A 50 4.09 2.59 4.14
CA TYR A 50 4.59 3.27 5.32
C TYR A 50 5.66 4.31 4.92
N ALA A 51 5.58 5.50 5.53
CA ALA A 51 6.40 6.66 5.22
C ALA A 51 6.26 7.21 3.79
N SER A 52 5.25 6.79 3.03
CA SER A 52 5.00 7.35 1.68
C SER A 52 4.60 8.83 1.70
N GLU A 53 4.14 9.31 2.86
CA GLU A 53 3.87 10.71 3.17
C GLU A 53 5.13 11.59 3.07
N THR A 54 6.31 11.05 3.39
CA THR A 54 7.59 11.77 3.37
C THR A 54 8.35 11.58 2.05
N TRP A 55 7.82 10.79 1.13
CA TRP A 55 8.42 10.56 -0.18
C TRP A 55 7.96 11.61 -1.17
N ALA A 56 8.89 12.30 -1.82
CA ALA A 56 8.63 13.05 -3.04
C ALA A 56 8.42 12.06 -4.20
N LEU A 57 7.27 11.39 -4.20
CA LEU A 57 6.91 10.38 -5.20
C LEU A 57 6.88 11.01 -6.59
N ARG A 58 7.83 10.63 -7.45
CA ARG A 58 7.71 10.85 -8.89
C ARG A 58 6.79 9.77 -9.47
N LYS A 59 6.21 10.01 -10.65
CA LYS A 59 5.39 9.00 -11.37
C LYS A 59 6.09 7.64 -11.52
N GLN A 60 7.42 7.64 -11.62
CA GLN A 60 8.23 6.42 -11.69
C GLN A 60 8.15 5.60 -10.39
N ASP A 61 8.13 6.26 -9.24
CA ASP A 61 8.12 5.63 -7.92
C ASP A 61 6.74 5.05 -7.59
N GLU A 62 5.67 5.77 -7.98
CA GLU A 62 4.30 5.25 -7.94
C GLU A 62 4.16 3.96 -8.76
N ASN A 63 4.83 3.89 -9.91
CA ASN A 63 4.82 2.68 -10.75
C ASN A 63 5.53 1.51 -10.07
N VAL A 64 6.65 1.75 -9.38
CA VAL A 64 7.35 0.69 -8.60
C VAL A 64 6.46 0.14 -7.50
N VAL A 65 5.81 1.01 -6.72
CA VAL A 65 4.85 0.61 -5.67
C VAL A 65 3.69 -0.19 -6.29
N SER A 66 3.18 0.26 -7.43
CA SER A 66 2.10 -0.42 -8.16
C SER A 66 2.52 -1.81 -8.64
N VAL A 67 3.74 -1.96 -9.18
CA VAL A 67 4.30 -3.26 -9.61
C VAL A 67 4.44 -4.22 -8.42
N ILE A 68 4.93 -3.75 -7.28
CA ILE A 68 5.06 -4.58 -6.06
C ILE A 68 3.68 -5.04 -5.61
N LYS A 69 2.72 -4.13 -5.47
CA LYS A 69 1.34 -4.46 -5.12
C LYS A 69 0.76 -5.52 -6.06
N ARG A 70 0.89 -5.31 -7.38
CA ARG A 70 0.39 -6.25 -8.42
C ARG A 70 1.06 -7.62 -8.33
N SER A 71 2.33 -7.69 -7.92
CA SER A 71 3.03 -8.95 -7.76
C SER A 71 2.44 -9.79 -6.62
N ILE A 72 2.13 -9.17 -5.48
CA ILE A 72 1.54 -9.85 -4.31
C ILE A 72 0.06 -10.18 -4.57
N GLU A 73 -0.70 -9.26 -5.19
CA GLU A 73 -2.10 -9.50 -5.60
C GLU A 73 -2.21 -10.72 -6.53
N ARG A 74 -1.25 -10.90 -7.45
CA ARG A 74 -1.20 -12.09 -8.31
C ARG A 74 -0.90 -13.36 -7.55
N VAL A 75 -0.04 -13.37 -6.53
CA VAL A 75 0.19 -14.59 -5.75
C VAL A 75 -1.04 -14.93 -4.91
N MET A 76 -1.69 -13.92 -4.35
CA MET A 76 -2.93 -14.08 -3.61
C MET A 76 -4.04 -14.63 -4.52
N LEU A 77 -4.33 -13.98 -5.64
CA LEU A 77 -5.50 -14.30 -6.48
C LEU A 77 -5.20 -15.24 -7.66
N GLY A 78 -3.93 -15.51 -7.95
CA GLY A 78 -3.45 -16.17 -9.16
C GLY A 78 -3.80 -17.64 -9.26
N GLY A 79 -3.95 -18.33 -8.13
CA GLY A 79 -4.48 -19.70 -8.10
C GLY A 79 -5.89 -19.77 -8.71
N THR A 80 -6.69 -18.72 -8.54
CA THR A 80 -8.03 -18.58 -9.15
C THR A 80 -7.94 -18.12 -10.60
N ARG A 81 -6.96 -17.28 -10.96
CA ARG A 81 -6.76 -16.75 -12.32
C ARG A 81 -6.37 -17.82 -13.33
N VAL A 82 -5.34 -18.61 -13.04
CA VAL A 82 -4.79 -19.60 -13.99
C VAL A 82 -5.82 -20.67 -14.28
N ARG A 83 -6.60 -21.07 -13.27
CA ARG A 83 -7.69 -22.04 -13.41
C ARG A 83 -8.89 -21.52 -14.19
N ALA A 84 -9.12 -20.20 -14.21
CA ALA A 84 -10.34 -19.62 -14.76
C ALA A 84 -10.11 -18.70 -15.99
N GLY A 85 -8.88 -18.56 -16.49
CA GLY A 85 -8.58 -17.74 -17.68
C GLY A 85 -8.91 -16.24 -17.53
N ILE A 86 -9.02 -15.73 -16.30
CA ILE A 86 -9.55 -14.38 -16.03
C ILE A 86 -8.49 -13.31 -16.37
N ARG A 87 -8.90 -12.25 -17.08
CA ARG A 87 -8.04 -11.09 -17.37
C ARG A 87 -7.64 -10.35 -16.08
N SER A 88 -6.43 -9.79 -16.05
CA SER A 88 -5.92 -9.02 -14.89
C SER A 88 -6.83 -7.85 -14.52
N SER A 89 -7.43 -7.19 -15.51
CA SER A 89 -8.37 -6.06 -15.30
C SER A 89 -9.64 -6.51 -14.57
N THR A 90 -10.21 -7.63 -15.00
CA THR A 90 -11.41 -8.23 -14.39
C THR A 90 -11.13 -8.67 -12.95
N LEU A 91 -9.97 -9.27 -12.69
CA LEU A 91 -9.56 -9.62 -11.32
C LEU A 91 -9.44 -8.41 -10.42
N ARG A 92 -8.91 -7.28 -10.91
CA ARG A 92 -8.83 -6.04 -10.14
C ARG A 92 -10.20 -5.45 -9.82
N GLN A 93 -11.13 -5.51 -10.77
CA GLN A 93 -12.49 -5.04 -10.55
C GLN A 93 -13.20 -5.89 -9.48
N GLN A 94 -12.89 -7.19 -9.44
CA GLN A 94 -13.43 -8.12 -8.46
C GLN A 94 -12.70 -8.08 -7.12
N SER A 95 -11.40 -7.76 -7.09
CA SER A 95 -10.55 -7.92 -5.91
C SER A 95 -10.84 -6.90 -4.83
N LYS A 96 -11.52 -5.78 -5.09
CA LYS A 96 -11.79 -4.70 -4.10
C LYS A 96 -10.55 -4.24 -3.30
N ILE A 97 -9.34 -4.54 -3.80
CA ILE A 97 -8.08 -4.11 -3.17
C ILE A 97 -7.87 -2.64 -3.49
N ARG A 98 -7.64 -1.83 -2.46
CA ARG A 98 -7.45 -0.38 -2.61
C ARG A 98 -6.22 -0.07 -3.45
N ASP A 99 -6.33 0.89 -4.35
CA ASP A 99 -5.18 1.35 -5.11
C ASP A 99 -4.12 1.99 -4.20
N ALA A 100 -2.84 1.66 -4.40
CA ALA A 100 -1.76 2.11 -3.53
C ALA A 100 -1.53 3.63 -3.64
N ALA A 101 -1.68 4.19 -4.85
CA ALA A 101 -1.55 5.64 -5.05
C ALA A 101 -2.75 6.39 -4.43
N VAL A 102 -3.95 5.81 -4.49
CA VAL A 102 -5.12 6.36 -3.80
C VAL A 102 -4.95 6.29 -2.28
N TYR A 103 -4.41 5.19 -1.77
CA TYR A 103 -4.13 5.04 -0.34
C TYR A 103 -3.07 6.02 0.15
N ASP A 104 -1.97 6.20 -0.58
CA ASP A 104 -0.92 7.20 -0.26
C ASP A 104 -1.50 8.61 -0.13
N LYS A 105 -2.29 9.05 -1.12
CA LYS A 105 -2.93 10.37 -1.09
C LYS A 105 -3.86 10.53 0.11
N LEU A 106 -4.63 9.49 0.43
CA LEU A 106 -5.51 9.52 1.59
C LEU A 106 -4.74 9.54 2.91
N SER A 107 -3.61 8.85 2.99
CA SER A 107 -2.72 8.88 4.16
C SER A 107 -2.18 10.30 4.38
N LYS A 108 -1.70 10.97 3.32
CA LYS A 108 -1.27 12.38 3.37
C LYS A 108 -2.36 13.32 3.90
N ILE A 109 -3.61 13.18 3.42
CA ILE A 109 -4.74 13.97 3.92
C ILE A 109 -5.04 13.66 5.39
N ARG A 110 -4.98 12.38 5.79
CA ARG A 110 -5.22 11.97 7.18
C ARG A 110 -4.16 12.51 8.12
N TRP A 111 -2.89 12.52 7.69
CA TRP A 111 -1.78 13.09 8.43
C TRP A 111 -1.95 14.60 8.59
N ALA A 112 -2.27 15.32 7.51
CA ALA A 112 -2.57 16.75 7.58
C ALA A 112 -3.73 17.04 8.53
N GLY A 113 -4.83 16.27 8.45
CA GLY A 113 -5.96 16.40 9.38
C GLY A 113 -5.63 15.98 10.82
N HIS A 114 -4.63 15.12 11.04
CA HIS A 114 -4.13 14.83 12.38
C HIS A 114 -3.34 16.02 12.94
N VAL A 115 -2.46 16.63 12.13
CA VAL A 115 -1.71 17.85 12.48
C VAL A 115 -2.65 19.03 12.77
N MET A 116 -3.70 19.23 11.97
CA MET A 116 -4.68 20.31 12.21
C MET A 116 -5.47 20.16 13.52
N ARG A 117 -5.62 18.93 14.04
CA ARG A 117 -6.33 18.65 15.29
C ARG A 117 -5.41 18.65 16.53
N LEU A 118 -4.10 18.68 16.32
CA LEU A 118 -3.13 18.75 17.40
C LEU A 118 -3.11 20.17 17.97
N ASP A 119 -3.74 20.38 19.12
CA ASP A 119 -3.73 21.65 19.87
C ASP A 119 -2.52 21.73 20.82
N ASP A 120 -1.36 21.28 20.35
CA ASP A 120 -0.10 21.39 21.08
C ASP A 120 0.86 22.31 20.33
N HIS A 121 1.65 23.10 21.07
CA HIS A 121 2.68 24.00 20.51
C HIS A 121 3.90 23.23 19.95
N ARG A 122 3.70 22.01 19.45
CA ARG A 122 4.76 21.20 18.86
C ARG A 122 5.20 21.81 17.54
N TRP A 123 6.50 21.69 17.30
CA TRP A 123 7.16 22.16 16.09
C TRP A 123 6.47 21.68 14.81
N THR A 124 5.82 20.50 14.79
CA THR A 124 5.10 19.98 13.62
C THR A 124 3.96 20.89 13.15
N ARG A 125 3.20 21.49 14.07
CA ARG A 125 2.14 22.46 13.74
C ARG A 125 2.76 23.81 13.42
N ALA A 126 3.69 24.26 14.27
CA ALA A 126 4.39 25.54 14.06
C ALA A 126 5.08 25.62 12.69
N VAL A 127 5.72 24.55 12.21
CA VAL A 127 6.37 24.44 10.88
C VAL A 127 5.36 24.40 9.73
N SER A 128 4.15 23.89 9.98
CA SER A 128 3.08 23.83 8.97
C SER A 128 2.37 25.16 8.79
N ASP A 129 2.34 25.99 9.83
CA ASP A 129 1.66 27.30 9.87
C ASP A 129 2.55 28.47 9.37
N TRP A 130 3.77 28.22 8.88
CA TRP A 130 4.65 29.30 8.37
C TRP A 130 4.02 30.01 7.18
N THR A 131 3.71 31.29 7.40
CA THR A 131 3.35 32.30 6.40
C THR A 131 4.49 33.31 6.29
#